data_AF-A0A2V5SS68-F1
#
_entry.id   AF-A0A2V5SS68-F1
#
_cell.length_a   1.000
_cell.length_b   1.000
_cell.length_c   1.000
_cell.angle_alpha   90.00
_cell.angle_beta   90.00
_cell.angle_gamma   90.00
#
_symmetry.space_group_name_H-M   'P 1'
#
loop_
_entity.id
_entity.type
_entity.pdbx_description
1 polymer ?
#
loop_
_entity_poly.entity_id
_entity_poly.type
_entity_poly.pdbx_seq_one_letter_code
_entity_poly.pdbx_strand_id
1 'polypeptide(L)'
;MLPHLDAAHNLARWLLRNEQDAEDVVQEAYLRAFRSFGGFHGSNGRAWLLTIVRNTSYTLLKKNRALDLTTAFDEEIHATGHESVSPAT
;
A
#
# COMPACT_ATOMS: atom_id res chain seq x y z
N MET A 1 -3.39 1.32 26.27
CA MET A 1 -2.27 0.82 25.45
C MET A 1 -2.77 -0.35 24.64
N LEU A 2 -2.65 -0.33 23.30
CA LEU A 2 -3.07 -1.42 22.42
C LEU A 2 -2.02 -2.55 22.43
N PRO A 3 -2.41 -3.83 22.54
CA PRO A 3 -1.47 -4.93 22.66
C PRO A 3 -0.65 -5.11 21.38
N HIS A 4 0.68 -5.12 21.50
CA HIS A 4 1.65 -5.27 20.39
C HIS A 4 1.68 -4.12 19.37
N LEU A 5 1.16 -2.94 19.73
CA LEU A 5 1.17 -1.76 18.85
C LEU A 5 2.56 -1.41 18.33
N ASP A 6 3.55 -1.34 19.22
CA ASP A 6 4.93 -1.00 18.84
C ASP A 6 5.51 -2.00 17.84
N ALA A 7 5.24 -3.30 18.04
CA ALA A 7 5.71 -4.35 17.15
C ALA A 7 5.03 -4.28 15.77
N ALA A 8 3.72 -4.02 15.74
CA ALA A 8 2.96 -3.84 14.51
C ALA A 8 3.46 -2.62 13.73
N HIS A 9 3.66 -1.50 14.42
CA HIS A 9 4.13 -0.25 13.84
C HIS A 9 5.55 -0.37 13.30
N ASN A 10 6.48 -0.94 14.08
CA ASN A 10 7.86 -1.16 13.63
C ASN A 10 7.92 -2.06 12.39
N LEU A 11 7.09 -3.12 12.33
CA LEU A 11 7.01 -3.98 11.15
C LEU A 11 6.47 -3.22 9.94
N ALA A 12 5.39 -2.46 10.09
CA ALA A 12 4.79 -1.69 9.00
C ALA A 12 5.77 -0.63 8.47
N ARG A 13 6.45 0.11 9.35
CA ARG A 13 7.48 1.09 8.94
C ARG A 13 8.64 0.44 8.19
N TRP A 14 9.11 -0.71 8.66
CA TRP A 14 10.18 -1.44 7.99
C TRP A 14 9.77 -1.90 6.57
N LEU A 15 8.52 -2.34 6.40
CA LEU A 15 8.00 -2.80 5.10
C LEU A 15 7.70 -1.65 4.13
N LEU A 16 7.11 -0.56 4.62
CA LEU A 16 6.54 0.51 3.77
C LEU A 16 7.51 1.67 3.57
N ARG A 17 8.43 1.90 4.51
CA ARG A 17 9.37 3.04 4.51
C ARG A 17 8.68 4.41 4.42
N ASN A 18 7.41 4.47 4.82
CA ASN A 18 6.58 5.67 4.91
C ASN A 18 5.83 5.60 6.25
N GLU A 19 5.92 6.68 7.04
CA GLU A 19 5.31 6.77 8.38
C GLU A 19 3.79 6.78 8.30
N GLN A 20 3.22 7.60 7.42
CA GLN A 20 1.77 7.74 7.26
C GLN A 20 1.13 6.43 6.79
N ASP A 21 1.74 5.79 5.78
CA ASP A 21 1.26 4.50 5.29
C ASP A 21 1.36 3.42 6.38
N ALA A 22 2.37 3.49 7.25
CA ALA A 22 2.51 2.56 8.37
C ALA A 22 1.44 2.75 9.43
N GLU A 23 1.11 3.99 9.80
CA GLU A 23 0.01 4.29 10.71
C GLU A 23 -1.32 3.78 10.16
N ASP A 24 -1.62 4.05 8.89
CA ASP A 24 -2.85 3.62 8.23
C ASP A 24 -2.94 2.10 8.14
N VAL A 25 -1.85 1.42 7.77
CA VAL A 25 -1.81 -0.05 7.72
C VAL A 25 -1.98 -0.68 9.08
N VAL A 26 -1.38 -0.11 10.14
CA VAL A 26 -1.58 -0.59 11.50
C VAL A 26 -3.03 -0.45 11.91
N GLN A 27 -3.65 0.71 11.69
CA GLN A 27 -5.06 0.93 12.01
C GLN A 27 -5.96 -0.09 11.30
N GLU A 28 -5.81 -0.27 9.99
CA GLU A 28 -6.59 -1.25 9.23
C GLU A 28 -6.32 -2.69 9.71
N ALA A 29 -5.09 -3.02 10.06
CA ALA A 29 -4.74 -4.34 10.60
C ALA A 29 -5.45 -4.62 11.93
N TYR A 30 -5.54 -3.64 12.83
CA TYR A 30 -6.30 -3.77 14.08
C TYR A 30 -7.79 -3.93 13.84
N LEU A 31 -8.38 -3.19 12.89
CA LEU A 31 -9.78 -3.35 12.52
C LEU A 31 -10.06 -4.76 11.95
N ARG A 32 -9.16 -5.29 11.10
CA ARG A 32 -9.24 -6.66 10.57
C ARG A 32 -9.10 -7.70 11.67
N ALA A 33 -8.16 -7.50 12.60
CA ALA A 33 -7.95 -8.37 13.74
C ALA A 33 -9.20 -8.40 14.61
N PHE A 34 -9.79 -7.24 14.93
CA PHE A 34 -11.02 -7.14 15.72
C PHE A 34 -12.18 -7.90 15.06
N ARG A 35 -12.42 -7.71 13.75
CA ARG A 35 -13.46 -8.43 13.00
C ARG A 35 -13.24 -9.94 12.96
N SER A 36 -11.98 -10.39 12.93
CA SER A 36 -11.61 -11.81 12.82
C SER A 36 -11.41 -12.48 14.18
N PHE A 37 -11.43 -11.73 15.28
CA PHE A 37 -11.05 -12.20 16.60
C PHE A 37 -11.92 -13.35 17.10
N GLY A 38 -13.22 -13.33 16.80
CA GLY A 38 -14.15 -14.41 17.19
C GLY A 38 -13.81 -15.79 16.59
N GLY A 39 -13.02 -15.86 15.51
CA GLY A 39 -12.54 -17.10 14.93
C GLY A 39 -11.12 -17.49 15.32
N PHE A 40 -10.43 -16.66 16.11
CA PHE A 40 -9.05 -16.90 16.51
C PHE A 40 -8.97 -17.86 17.70
N HIS A 41 -8.38 -19.05 17.48
CA HIS A 41 -8.19 -20.09 18.50
C HIS A 41 -6.69 -20.38 18.76
N GLY A 42 -5.79 -19.53 18.25
CA GLY A 42 -4.35 -19.75 18.31
C GLY A 42 -3.73 -19.32 19.63
N SER A 43 -2.60 -19.94 20.00
CA SER A 43 -1.87 -19.61 21.23
C SER A 43 -0.99 -18.35 21.12
N ASN A 44 -0.69 -17.87 19.91
CA ASN A 44 0.20 -16.73 19.68
C ASN A 44 -0.49 -15.57 18.96
N GLY A 45 -1.19 -14.73 19.74
CA GLY A 45 -1.87 -13.53 19.24
C GLY A 45 -0.92 -12.52 18.58
N ARG A 46 0.33 -12.43 19.03
CA ARG A 46 1.35 -11.54 18.44
C ARG A 46 1.67 -11.96 17.01
N ALA A 47 2.03 -13.22 16.79
CA ALA A 47 2.37 -13.72 15.45
C ALA A 47 1.18 -13.61 14.49
N TRP A 48 -0.03 -13.87 15.00
CA TRP A 48 -1.26 -13.71 14.24
C TRP A 48 -1.49 -12.25 13.82
N LEU A 49 -1.41 -11.30 14.75
CA LEU A 49 -1.54 -9.87 14.44
C LEU A 49 -0.48 -9.40 13.43
N LEU A 50 0.79 -9.78 13.63
CA LEU A 50 1.87 -9.40 12.72
C LEU A 50 1.69 -9.98 11.31
N THR A 51 1.01 -11.12 11.18
CA THR A 51 0.61 -11.67 9.88
C THR A 51 -0.42 -10.78 9.19
N ILE A 52 -1.42 -10.28 9.93
CA ILE A 52 -2.42 -9.35 9.41
C ILE A 52 -1.76 -8.04 8.94
N VAL A 53 -0.82 -7.51 9.74
CA VAL A 53 -0.03 -6.31 9.38
C VAL A 53 0.73 -6.55 8.07
N ARG A 54 1.52 -7.63 7.98
CA ARG A 54 2.29 -7.98 6.78
C ARG A 54 1.42 -8.08 5.53
N ASN A 55 0.28 -8.76 5.63
CA ASN A 55 -0.64 -8.93 4.49
C ASN A 55 -1.25 -7.60 4.05
N THR A 56 -1.57 -6.74 5.01
CA THR A 56 -2.12 -5.40 4.75
C THR A 56 -1.06 -4.51 4.10
N SER A 57 0.18 -4.52 4.57
CA SER A 57 1.32 -3.83 3.94
C SER A 57 1.53 -4.27 2.48
N TYR A 58 1.55 -5.57 2.20
CA TYR A 58 1.73 -6.04 0.82
C TYR A 58 0.55 -5.73 -0.10
N THR A 59 -0.66 -5.68 0.46
CA THR A 59 -1.84 -5.23 -0.31
C THR A 59 -1.66 -3.78 -0.76
N LEU A 60 -1.19 -2.90 0.14
CA LEU A 60 -0.88 -1.51 -0.18
C LEU A 60 0.26 -1.39 -1.20
N LEU A 61 1.39 -2.08 -0.99
CA LEU A 61 2.52 -2.07 -1.93
C LEU A 61 2.12 -2.55 -3.33
N LYS A 62 1.28 -3.58 -3.42
CA LYS A 62 0.74 -4.06 -4.71
C LYS A 62 -0.14 -3.00 -5.38
N LYS A 63 -0.98 -2.30 -4.61
CA LYS A 63 -1.81 -1.19 -5.10
C LYS A 63 -0.95 -0.03 -5.61
N ASN A 64 0.07 0.38 -4.85
CA ASN A 64 0.96 1.47 -5.22
C ASN A 64 1.76 1.14 -6.49
N ARG A 65 2.26 -0.11 -6.62
CA ARG A 65 2.91 -0.58 -7.84
C ARG A 65 1.99 -0.58 -9.06
N ALA A 66 0.71 -0.93 -8.87
CA ALA A 66 -0.27 -0.87 -9.96
C ALA A 66 -0.55 0.57 -10.39
N LEU A 67 -0.64 1.51 -9.44
CA LEU A 67 -0.83 2.94 -9.72
C LEU A 67 0.37 3.54 -10.48
N ASP A 68 1.58 3.17 -10.10
CA ASP A 68 2.81 3.62 -10.77
C ASP A 68 2.83 3.18 -12.25
N LEU A 69 2.51 1.90 -12.52
CA LEU A 69 2.40 1.37 -13.88
C LEU A 69 1.30 2.05 -14.71
N THR A 70 0.17 2.44 -14.11
CA THR A 70 -0.89 3.17 -14.82
C THR A 70 -0.57 4.64 -15.05
N THR A 71 0.32 5.24 -14.26
CA THR A 71 0.72 6.65 -14.38
C THR A 71 1.86 6.82 -15.40
N ALA A 72 2.57 5.74 -15.77
CA ALA A 72 3.73 5.76 -16.65
C ALA A 72 3.45 5.98 -18.16
N PHE A 73 2.35 6.64 -18.55
CA PHE A 73 2.08 6.99 -19.95
C PHE A 73 1.43 8.38 -20.04
N ASP A 74 2.21 9.43 -20.39
CA ASP A 74 1.89 10.38 -21.46
C ASP A 74 3.04 11.40 -21.71
N GLU A 75 4.11 11.01 -22.40
CA GLU A 75 5.12 11.98 -22.90
C GLU A 75 5.34 11.89 -24.43
N GLU A 76 4.93 10.79 -25.08
CA GLU A 76 5.19 10.56 -26.50
C GLU A 76 3.99 10.88 -27.44
N ILE A 77 2.78 11.07 -26.90
CA ILE A 77 1.55 11.27 -27.72
C ILE A 77 1.37 12.74 -28.18
N HIS A 78 2.02 13.73 -27.55
CA HIS A 78 1.84 15.15 -27.88
C HIS A 78 2.92 15.77 -28.80
N ALA A 79 3.96 15.03 -29.18
CA ALA A 79 5.03 15.58 -30.03
C ALA A 79 4.73 15.54 -31.55
N THR A 80 3.72 14.80 -32.00
CA THR A 80 3.43 14.56 -33.44
C THR A 80 2.27 15.39 -33.98
N GLY A 81 2.03 16.58 -33.43
CA GLY A 81 0.90 17.45 -33.79
C GLY A 81 1.22 18.73 -34.56
N HIS A 82 2.48 19.03 -34.90
CA HIS A 82 2.81 20.18 -35.75
C HIS A 82 3.31 19.71 -37.11
N GLU A 83 2.40 19.10 -37.86
CA GLU A 83 2.57 18.84 -39.28
C GLU A 83 2.62 20.18 -40.04
N SER A 84 3.65 20.28 -40.86
CA SER A 84 3.93 21.34 -41.81
C SER A 84 2.71 21.70 -42.66
N VAL A 85 2.22 22.94 -42.53
CA VAL A 85 1.45 23.57 -43.61
C VAL A 85 2.35 24.56 -44.31
N SER A 86 2.97 24.11 -45.40
CA SER A 86 3.54 24.98 -46.43
C SER A 86 2.54 25.06 -47.57
N PRO A 87 1.90 26.21 -47.84
CA PRO A 87 1.23 26.42 -49.10
C PRO A 87 2.19 27.16 -50.04
N ALA A 88 2.48 26.52 -51.18
CA ALA A 88 3.16 27.15 -52.30
C ALA A 88 2.34 28.31 -52.86
N THR A 89 2.97 29.47 -53.11
CA THR A 89 2.86 30.31 -54.30
C THR A 89 4.04 31.26 -54.33
#